data_AF-A0A554X4N4-F1
#
_entry.id   AF-A0A554X4N4-F1
#
_cell.length_a   1.000
_cell.length_b   1.000
_cell.length_c   1.000
_cell.angle_alpha   90.00
_cell.angle_beta   90.00
_cell.angle_gamma   90.00
#
_symmetry.space_group_name_H-M   'P 1'
#
loop_
_entity.id
_entity.type
_entity.pdbx_description
1 polymer ?
#
loop_
_entity_poly.entity_id
_entity_poly.type
_entity_poly.pdbx_seq_one_letter_code
_entity_poly.pdbx_strand_id
1 'polypeptide(L)'
;MLRPPGGEWEAVGLVTRPTVADLPAGFLRGDRVAVYLPMGYMIGGYTVFVPRDWVTPIDLSVEEAMRSSLIAWMGPGGQAGLLRRAEVSQTASPAAGGPAHTTPAPEPAATSTPATPSSSPTAPTPCEPANAARTMPRESRP
;
A
#
# COMPACT_ATOMS: atom_id res chain seq x y z
N MET A 1 -11.97 -0.73 -13.58
CA MET A 1 -12.49 0.11 -12.49
C MET A 1 -13.18 -0.76 -11.47
N LEU A 2 -12.93 -0.51 -10.19
CA LEU A 2 -13.50 -1.21 -9.03
C LEU A 2 -14.50 -0.29 -8.34
N ARG A 3 -15.75 -0.75 -8.15
CA ARG A 3 -16.80 -0.04 -7.41
C ARG A 3 -17.59 -1.04 -6.56
N PRO A 4 -17.50 -1.00 -5.22
CA PRO A 4 -18.35 -1.82 -4.37
C PRO A 4 -19.82 -1.39 -4.42
N PRO A 5 -20.76 -2.32 -4.17
CA PRO A 5 -22.18 -2.02 -4.11
C PRO A 5 -22.49 -1.10 -2.93
N GLY A 6 -23.26 -0.05 -3.20
CA GLY A 6 -23.60 0.97 -2.20
C GLY A 6 -22.44 1.90 -1.80
N GLY A 7 -21.27 1.77 -2.45
CA GLY A 7 -20.15 2.69 -2.25
C GLY A 7 -20.22 3.88 -3.21
N GLU A 8 -19.91 5.08 -2.70
CA GLU A 8 -19.75 6.30 -3.50
C GLU A 8 -18.29 6.54 -3.90
N TRP A 9 -17.49 5.47 -3.99
CA TRP A 9 -16.08 5.54 -4.33
C TRP A 9 -15.69 4.54 -5.41
N GLU A 10 -14.67 4.91 -6.16
CA GLU A 10 -14.10 4.10 -7.25
C GLU A 10 -12.59 4.05 -7.11
N ALA A 11 -12.02 2.91 -7.50
CA ALA A 11 -10.58 2.76 -7.65
C ALA A 11 -10.26 2.18 -9.02
N VAL A 12 -9.12 2.57 -9.57
CA VAL A 12 -8.56 1.90 -10.74
C VAL A 12 -7.52 0.89 -10.26
N GLY A 13 -7.67 -0.33 -10.74
CA GLY A 13 -6.77 -1.43 -10.44
C GLY A 13 -6.64 -2.35 -11.64
N LEU A 14 -5.60 -3.17 -11.62
CA LEU A 14 -5.31 -4.14 -12.66
C LEU A 14 -5.84 -5.51 -12.23
N VAL A 15 -6.63 -6.15 -13.09
CA VAL A 15 -7.02 -7.54 -12.87
C VAL A 15 -5.79 -8.41 -13.13
N THR A 16 -5.19 -8.94 -12.08
CA THR A 16 -4.00 -9.81 -12.17
C THR A 16 -4.37 -11.28 -12.28
N ARG A 17 -5.55 -11.64 -11.77
CA ARG A 17 -6.06 -13.01 -11.83
C ARG A 17 -7.57 -13.02 -12.12
N PRO A 18 -8.03 -13.75 -13.15
CA PRO A 18 -9.43 -13.77 -13.54
C PRO A 18 -10.32 -14.70 -12.71
N THR A 19 -9.74 -15.57 -11.88
CA THR A 19 -10.48 -16.52 -11.03
C THR A 19 -9.74 -16.77 -9.72
N VAL A 20 -10.42 -17.18 -8.66
CA VAL A 20 -9.81 -17.54 -7.36
C VAL A 20 -9.84 -19.04 -7.07
N ALA A 21 -10.22 -19.87 -8.05
CA ALA A 21 -10.45 -21.31 -7.87
C ALA A 21 -9.23 -22.06 -7.28
N ASP A 22 -8.03 -21.71 -7.73
CA ASP A 22 -6.77 -22.36 -7.32
C ASP A 22 -6.09 -21.68 -6.12
N LEU A 23 -6.81 -20.87 -5.34
CA LEU A 23 -6.27 -20.31 -4.10
C LEU A 23 -6.42 -21.28 -2.91
N PRO A 24 -5.52 -21.22 -1.91
CA PRO A 24 -5.59 -22.03 -0.71
C PRO A 24 -6.95 -21.93 0.03
N ALA A 25 -7.19 -22.85 0.95
CA ALA A 25 -8.31 -22.74 1.88
C ALA A 25 -8.19 -21.44 2.70
N GLY A 26 -9.32 -20.78 2.97
CA GLY A 26 -9.38 -19.49 3.68
C GLY A 26 -9.77 -18.29 2.80
N PHE A 27 -9.65 -18.39 1.48
CA PHE A 27 -10.18 -17.38 0.56
C PHE A 27 -11.68 -17.60 0.30
N LEU A 28 -12.42 -16.51 0.20
CA LEU A 28 -13.81 -16.56 -0.25
C LEU A 28 -13.87 -17.12 -1.67
N ARG A 29 -14.73 -18.12 -1.87
CA ARG A 29 -14.94 -18.80 -3.15
C ARG A 29 -16.03 -18.10 -3.98
N GLY A 30 -16.23 -18.58 -5.21
CA GLY A 30 -17.21 -18.09 -6.17
C GLY A 30 -16.58 -17.30 -7.33
N ASP A 31 -17.40 -16.60 -8.09
CA ASP A 31 -16.97 -15.76 -9.22
C ASP A 31 -16.31 -14.47 -8.72
N ARG A 32 -15.00 -14.57 -8.48
CA ARG A 32 -14.18 -13.49 -7.94
C ARG A 32 -12.91 -13.33 -8.74
N VAL A 33 -12.42 -12.10 -8.76
CA VAL A 33 -11.19 -11.69 -9.44
C VAL A 33 -10.21 -11.09 -8.44
N ALA A 34 -8.91 -11.24 -8.72
CA ALA A 34 -7.87 -10.53 -7.99
C ALA A 34 -7.57 -9.22 -8.71
N VAL A 35 -7.68 -8.11 -7.98
CA VAL A 35 -7.40 -6.76 -8.47
C VAL A 35 -6.22 -6.19 -7.69
N TYR A 36 -5.15 -5.85 -8.39
CA TYR A 36 -4.00 -5.14 -7.85
C TYR A 36 -4.24 -3.63 -7.90
N LEU A 37 -4.14 -2.98 -6.73
CA LEU A 37 -4.27 -1.55 -6.53
C LEU A 37 -2.87 -0.97 -6.29
N PRO A 38 -2.21 -0.42 -7.33
CA PRO A 38 -0.89 0.18 -7.17
C PRO A 38 -0.92 1.38 -6.22
N MET A 39 0.05 1.43 -5.30
CA MET A 39 0.37 2.61 -4.52
C MET A 39 1.63 3.27 -5.12
N GLY A 40 1.88 4.55 -4.82
CA GLY A 40 3.08 5.28 -5.22
C GLY A 40 4.38 4.54 -4.85
N TYR A 41 5.44 4.87 -5.61
CA TYR A 41 6.65 4.08 -5.91
C TYR A 41 7.53 3.51 -4.77
N MET A 42 7.11 3.41 -3.51
CA MET A 42 7.96 2.82 -2.44
C MET A 42 7.25 1.84 -1.51
N ILE A 43 5.95 1.66 -1.64
CA ILE A 43 5.18 0.68 -0.87
C ILE A 43 4.35 -0.10 -1.89
N GLY A 44 4.52 -1.42 -1.93
CA GLY A 44 3.77 -2.27 -2.85
C GLY A 44 2.26 -2.01 -2.78
N GLY A 45 1.57 -2.29 -3.88
CA GLY A 45 0.11 -2.16 -3.92
C GLY A 45 -0.61 -3.26 -3.14
N TYR A 46 -1.92 -3.06 -2.95
CA TYR A 46 -2.78 -4.07 -2.34
C TYR A 46 -3.38 -4.98 -3.41
N THR A 47 -3.47 -6.28 -3.12
CA THR A 47 -4.31 -7.20 -3.92
C THR A 47 -5.62 -7.42 -3.18
N VAL A 48 -6.74 -7.04 -3.80
CA VAL A 48 -8.09 -7.27 -3.27
C VAL A 48 -8.82 -8.33 -4.07
N PHE A 49 -9.62 -9.15 -3.39
CA PHE A 49 -10.43 -10.21 -4.00
C PHE A 49 -11.90 -9.85 -3.93
N VAL A 50 -12.47 -9.52 -5.08
CA VAL A 50 -13.82 -8.96 -5.18
C VAL A 50 -14.69 -9.79 -6.10
N PRO A 51 -16.02 -9.81 -5.89
CA PRO A 51 -16.94 -10.34 -6.89
C PRO A 51 -16.72 -9.68 -8.24
N ARG A 52 -16.85 -10.45 -9.33
CA ARG A 52 -16.64 -9.95 -10.68
C ARG A 52 -17.55 -8.77 -11.02
N ASP A 53 -18.77 -8.76 -10.48
CA ASP A 53 -19.76 -7.69 -10.68
C ASP A 53 -19.34 -6.32 -10.12
N TRP A 54 -18.31 -6.27 -9.25
CA TRP A 54 -17.77 -5.00 -8.73
C TRP A 54 -16.78 -4.35 -9.69
N VAL A 55 -16.38 -5.06 -10.75
CA VAL A 55 -15.33 -4.62 -11.66
C VAL A 55 -15.91 -4.37 -13.04
N THR A 56 -15.69 -3.17 -13.55
CA THR A 56 -16.04 -2.79 -14.92
C THR A 56 -14.76 -2.53 -15.72
N PRO A 57 -14.56 -3.17 -16.88
CA PRO A 57 -13.49 -2.81 -17.80
C PRO A 57 -13.60 -1.34 -18.22
N ILE A 58 -12.47 -0.66 -18.32
CA ILE A 58 -12.39 0.72 -18.84
C ILE A 58 -11.45 0.72 -20.04
N ASP A 59 -11.72 1.60 -21.00
CA ASP A 59 -10.92 1.75 -22.21
C ASP A 59 -9.64 2.55 -21.89
N LEU A 60 -8.73 1.91 -21.16
CA LEU A 60 -7.45 2.45 -20.72
C LEU A 60 -6.39 1.36 -20.86
N SER A 61 -5.24 1.69 -21.47
CA SER A 61 -4.13 0.73 -21.54
C SER A 61 -3.57 0.46 -20.14
N VAL A 62 -3.02 -0.74 -19.94
CA VAL A 62 -2.38 -1.12 -18.67
C VAL A 62 -1.23 -0.18 -18.32
N GLU A 63 -0.44 0.22 -19.32
CA GLU A 63 0.68 1.15 -19.14
C GLU A 63 0.19 2.51 -18.65
N GLU A 64 -0.85 3.06 -19.28
CA GLU A 64 -1.43 4.35 -18.88
C GLU A 64 -2.03 4.25 -17.47
N ALA A 65 -2.80 3.19 -17.19
CA ALA A 65 -3.35 2.94 -15.86
C ALA A 65 -2.25 2.91 -14.78
N MET A 66 -1.14 2.23 -15.04
CA MET A 66 0.01 2.18 -14.13
C MET A 66 0.65 3.56 -13.96
N ARG A 67 0.96 4.26 -15.05
CA ARG A 67 1.55 5.60 -15.03
C ARG A 67 0.68 6.55 -14.21
N SER A 68 -0.62 6.64 -14.52
CA SER A 68 -1.55 7.51 -13.82
C SER A 68 -1.65 7.14 -12.33
N SER A 69 -1.74 5.86 -12.00
CA SER A 69 -1.87 5.42 -10.59
C SER A 69 -0.65 5.78 -9.74
N LEU A 70 0.56 5.70 -10.31
CA LEU A 70 1.80 6.04 -9.60
C LEU A 70 1.91 7.53 -9.25
N ILE A 71 1.26 8.39 -10.03
CA ILE A 71 1.22 9.83 -9.81
C ILE A 71 -0.13 10.31 -9.25
N ALA A 72 -0.93 9.42 -8.65
CA ALA A 72 -2.23 9.74 -8.08
C ALA A 72 -3.19 10.44 -9.06
N TRP A 73 -3.14 10.06 -10.35
CA TRP A 73 -3.95 10.66 -11.41
C TRP A 73 -3.73 12.17 -11.60
N MET A 74 -2.57 12.70 -11.19
CA MET A 74 -2.24 14.11 -11.36
C MET A 74 -2.36 14.51 -12.83
N GLY A 75 -3.35 15.37 -13.12
CA GLY A 75 -3.52 15.95 -14.44
C GLY A 75 -2.37 16.90 -14.79
N PRO A 76 -2.22 17.27 -16.08
CA PRO A 76 -1.15 18.16 -16.56
C PRO A 76 -1.14 19.58 -15.95
N GLY A 77 -2.05 19.90 -15.02
CA GLY A 77 -2.17 21.20 -14.35
C GLY A 77 -2.14 21.14 -12.82
N GLY A 78 -1.68 20.04 -12.20
CA GLY A 78 -1.76 19.80 -10.74
C GLY A 78 -1.17 20.89 -9.81
N GLN A 79 -0.38 21.82 -10.33
CA GLN A 79 0.16 22.99 -9.60
C GLN A 79 -0.43 24.34 -10.06
N ALA A 80 -1.02 24.41 -11.25
CA ALA A 80 -1.46 25.67 -11.86
C ALA A 80 -2.73 26.24 -11.21
N GLY A 81 -3.57 25.38 -10.59
CA GLY A 81 -4.79 25.81 -9.88
C GLY A 81 -4.55 26.28 -8.45
N LEU A 82 -3.58 25.69 -7.73
CA LEU A 82 -3.31 26.01 -6.33
C LEU A 82 -2.52 27.33 -6.18
N LEU A 83 -1.53 27.56 -7.06
CA LEU A 83 -0.74 28.80 -7.07
C LEU A 83 -1.58 30.02 -7.50
N ARG A 84 -2.51 29.85 -8.44
CA ARG A 84 -3.37 30.96 -8.92
C ARG A 84 -4.37 31.46 -7.88
N ARG A 85 -4.73 30.63 -6.89
CA ARG A 85 -5.61 31.03 -5.77
C ARG A 85 -4.86 31.75 -4.65
N ALA A 86 -3.58 31.43 -4.48
CA ALA A 86 -2.69 32.09 -3.51
C ALA A 86 -2.25 33.50 -3.96
N GLU A 87 -2.13 33.73 -5.27
CA GLU A 87 -1.79 35.06 -5.83
C GLU A 87 -2.95 36.06 -5.73
N VAL A 88 -4.20 35.63 -5.89
CA VAL A 88 -5.38 36.52 -5.86
C VAL A 88 -5.74 37.00 -4.45
N SER A 89 -5.28 36.30 -3.40
CA SER A 89 -5.57 36.68 -2.00
C SER A 89 -4.57 37.67 -1.39
N GLN A 90 -3.51 38.07 -2.10
CA GLN A 90 -2.44 38.91 -1.53
C GLN A 90 -2.54 40.41 -1.87
N THR A 91 -3.60 40.86 -2.56
CA THR A 91 -3.72 42.28 -2.98
C THR A 91 -4.71 43.11 -2.16
N ALA A 92 -4.88 42.83 -0.86
CA ALA A 92 -5.51 43.79 0.05
C ALA A 92 -5.21 43.51 1.54
N SER A 93 -4.19 44.17 2.11
CA SER A 93 -4.28 44.76 3.45
C SER A 93 -3.20 45.84 3.63
N PRO A 94 -3.55 47.11 3.90
CA PRO A 94 -2.58 48.15 4.20
C PRO A 94 -2.07 47.99 5.65
N ALA A 95 -0.86 48.51 5.84
CA ALA A 95 -0.05 48.44 7.05
C ALA A 95 -0.67 49.13 8.27
N ALA A 96 -0.49 48.52 9.44
CA ALA A 96 -0.40 49.21 10.73
C ALA A 96 0.70 48.52 11.57
N GLY A 97 1.66 49.30 12.07
CA GLY A 97 2.95 48.82 12.55
C GLY A 97 3.07 48.58 14.06
N GLY A 98 3.89 47.55 14.37
CA GLY A 98 4.88 47.46 15.46
C GLY A 98 4.42 47.17 16.91
N PRO A 99 5.34 46.75 17.83
CA PRO A 99 6.69 46.23 17.63
C PRO A 99 6.91 44.81 18.20
N ALA A 100 8.10 44.30 17.89
CA ALA A 100 8.60 42.96 18.17
C ALA A 100 8.72 42.63 19.67
N HIS A 101 8.25 41.42 20.03
CA HIS A 101 8.73 40.70 21.21
C HIS A 101 9.66 39.57 20.74
N THR A 102 10.96 39.84 20.80
CA THR A 102 12.01 38.83 20.72
C THR A 102 12.00 38.02 22.02
N THR A 103 11.59 36.76 21.95
CA THR A 103 11.87 35.77 23.01
C THR A 103 13.06 34.93 22.55
N PRO A 104 14.16 34.86 23.32
CA PRO A 104 15.36 34.14 22.91
C PRO A 104 15.20 32.63 22.96
N ALA A 105 15.94 31.97 22.07
CA ALA A 105 16.10 30.52 21.98
C ALA A 105 16.71 29.92 23.27
N PRO A 106 16.34 28.68 23.65
CA PRO A 106 17.16 27.89 24.55
C PRO A 106 18.36 27.27 23.78
N GLU A 107 19.56 27.65 24.22
CA GLU A 107 20.87 27.10 23.81
C GLU A 107 21.04 25.64 24.31
N PRO A 108 21.79 24.77 23.59
CA PRO A 108 21.75 23.32 23.80
C PRO A 108 22.67 22.86 24.93
N ALA A 109 22.10 22.15 25.91
CA ALA A 109 22.86 21.51 26.97
C ALA A 109 23.14 20.02 26.67
N ALA A 110 24.43 19.74 26.49
CA ALA A 110 25.17 18.55 26.91
C ALA A 110 24.77 17.15 26.40
N THR A 111 25.62 16.64 25.51
CA THR A 111 26.23 15.30 25.48
C THR A 111 25.86 14.35 26.62
N SER A 112 25.26 13.22 26.26
CA SER A 112 25.35 11.95 27.00
C SER A 112 25.11 10.78 26.04
N THR A 113 26.19 10.29 25.43
CA THR A 113 26.27 8.90 24.93
C THR A 113 26.46 8.00 26.16
N PRO A 114 25.73 6.89 26.28
CA PRO A 114 26.41 5.61 26.06
C PRO A 114 25.57 4.52 25.39
N ALA A 115 26.32 3.66 24.69
CA ALA A 115 26.17 2.21 24.58
C ALA A 115 24.99 1.63 23.77
N THR A 116 25.36 1.16 22.58
CA THR A 116 24.79 0.04 21.84
C THR A 116 24.65 -1.22 22.70
N PRO A 117 23.47 -1.87 22.75
CA PRO A 117 23.41 -3.31 22.86
C PRO A 117 23.22 -3.91 21.47
N SER A 118 24.28 -4.56 20.99
CA SER A 118 24.22 -5.52 19.89
C SER A 118 23.38 -6.71 20.35
N SER A 119 22.30 -7.03 19.64
CA SER A 119 21.60 -8.30 19.79
C SER A 119 20.90 -8.64 18.47
N SER A 120 21.64 -9.37 17.64
CA SER A 120 21.12 -10.11 16.49
C SER A 120 20.03 -11.09 16.94
N PRO A 121 18.86 -11.16 16.29
CA PRO A 121 18.00 -12.31 16.43
C PRO A 121 18.55 -13.47 15.58
N THR A 122 19.04 -14.48 16.27
CA THR A 122 19.37 -15.83 15.80
C THR A 122 18.26 -16.38 14.89
N ALA A 123 18.66 -16.88 13.71
CA ALA A 123 17.77 -17.58 12.79
C ALA A 123 17.13 -18.81 13.46
N PRO A 124 15.84 -19.10 13.22
CA PRO A 124 15.24 -20.33 13.71
C PRO A 124 15.82 -21.54 12.97
N THR A 125 16.36 -22.49 13.74
CA THR A 125 16.69 -23.84 13.30
C THR A 125 15.47 -24.50 12.64
N PRO A 126 15.59 -25.15 11.48
CA PRO A 126 14.49 -25.91 10.90
C PRO A 126 14.14 -27.10 11.81
N CYS A 127 12.88 -27.20 12.20
CA CYS A 127 12.29 -28.40 12.79
C CYS A 127 12.40 -29.55 11.80
N GLU A 128 13.26 -30.53 12.11
CA GLU A 128 13.29 -31.84 11.48
C GLU A 128 12.01 -32.61 11.89
N PRO A 129 11.23 -33.18 10.96
CA PRO A 129 10.14 -34.07 11.35
C PRO A 129 10.71 -35.43 11.77
N ALA A 130 10.65 -35.71 13.06
CA ALA A 130 10.80 -37.04 13.63
C ALA A 130 9.71 -37.98 13.07
N ASN A 131 10.05 -38.75 12.03
CA ASN A 131 9.26 -39.88 11.60
C ASN A 131 9.89 -41.16 12.15
N ALA A 132 9.46 -41.55 13.35
CA ALA A 132 9.74 -42.85 13.92
C ALA A 132 8.45 -43.66 14.08
N ALA A 133 8.47 -44.80 13.40
CA ALA A 133 7.74 -46.04 13.70
C ALA A 133 6.25 -46.12 13.30
N ARG A 134 6.00 -46.89 12.24
CA ARG A 134 5.24 -48.14 12.42
C ARG A 134 5.55 -49.21 11.36
N THR A 135 6.39 -50.15 11.77
CA THR A 135 6.36 -51.59 11.53
C THR A 135 5.23 -52.13 10.65
N MET A 136 5.58 -52.79 9.54
CA MET A 136 4.76 -53.81 8.88
C MET A 136 5.64 -55.07 8.72
N PRO A 137 5.18 -56.26 9.14
CA PRO A 137 5.96 -57.48 9.03
C PRO A 137 5.92 -58.05 7.61
N ARG A 138 7.02 -58.72 7.29
CA ARG A 138 7.28 -59.56 6.14
C ARG A 138 6.26 -60.71 6.08
N GLU A 139 5.44 -60.77 5.03
CA GLU A 139 4.63 -61.97 4.75
C GLU A 139 5.05 -62.59 3.41
N SER A 140 5.28 -63.89 3.52
CA SER A 140 5.89 -64.76 2.52
C SER A 140 4.87 -65.26 1.51
N ARG A 141 5.36 -65.49 0.29
CA ARG A 141 4.76 -66.32 -0.77
C ARG A 141 4.09 -67.60 -0.27
N PRO A 142 3.14 -68.11 -1.04
CA PRO A 142 3.46 -69.22 -1.95
C PRO A 142 3.60 -68.80 -3.41
#